data_AF-A0A0D0D4W3-F1
#
_entry.id   AF-A0A0D0D4W3-F1
#
_cell.length_a   1.000
_cell.length_b   1.000
_cell.length_c   1.000
_cell.angle_alpha   90.00
_cell.angle_beta   90.00
_cell.angle_gamma   90.00
#
_symmetry.space_group_name_H-M   'P 1'
#
loop_
_entity.id
_entity.type
_entity.pdbx_description
1 polymer ?
#
loop_
_entity_poly.entity_id
_entity_poly.type
_entity_poly.pdbx_seq_one_letter_code
_entity_poly.pdbx_strand_id
1 'polypeptide(L)'
;MKTLLTILATIASLSVYTLVGVHAKCGACPSSLSNNAVLSTQCTKKGITKCLYEDGESTLYCYFNKKGALQKNSNKACPKNGGTANNCNPCGS
;
A
#
# COMPACT_ATOMS: atom_id res chain seq x y z
N MET A 1 40.31 -14.63 30.85
CA MET A 1 39.13 -13.81 30.46
C MET A 1 39.33 -13.33 29.03
N LYS A 2 38.85 -14.06 28.02
CA LYS A 2 39.10 -13.70 26.60
C LYS A 2 38.04 -14.18 25.61
N THR A 3 36.98 -14.81 26.11
CA THR A 3 35.86 -15.36 25.33
C THR A 3 34.70 -14.37 25.15
N LEU A 4 34.62 -13.35 26.02
CA LEU A 4 33.51 -12.38 26.00
C LEU A 4 33.58 -11.40 24.82
N LEU A 5 34.79 -11.01 24.40
CA LEU A 5 34.99 -10.05 23.30
C LEU A 5 34.62 -10.64 21.94
N THR A 6 34.86 -11.94 21.73
CA THR A 6 34.53 -12.64 20.49
C THR A 6 33.03 -12.82 20.31
N ILE A 7 32.30 -13.03 21.41
CA ILE A 7 30.82 -13.14 21.41
C ILE A 7 30.18 -11.79 21.10
N LEU A 8 30.73 -10.69 21.65
CA LEU A 8 30.19 -9.35 21.39
C LEU A 8 30.34 -8.94 19.91
N ALA A 9 31.47 -9.29 19.28
CA ALA A 9 31.70 -9.03 17.85
C ALA A 9 30.77 -9.83 16.94
N THR A 10 30.36 -11.05 17.34
CA THR A 10 29.39 -11.86 16.59
C THR A 10 27.96 -11.35 16.75
N ILE A 11 27.57 -10.85 17.93
CA ILE A 11 26.24 -10.23 18.11
C ILE A 11 26.15 -8.90 17.35
N ALA A 12 27.22 -8.10 17.33
CA ALA A 12 27.27 -6.86 16.55
C ALA A 12 27.14 -7.09 15.04
N SER A 13 27.62 -8.22 14.50
CA SER A 13 27.43 -8.55 13.07
C SER A 13 26.03 -9.08 12.72
N LEU A 14 25.31 -9.68 13.68
CA LEU A 14 23.92 -10.14 13.47
C LEU A 14 22.87 -9.01 13.54
N SER A 15 23.20 -7.88 14.15
CA SER A 15 22.27 -6.75 14.33
C SER A 15 21.89 -6.01 13.04
N VAL A 16 22.48 -6.37 11.89
CA VAL A 16 22.22 -5.70 10.59
C VAL A 16 21.09 -6.39 9.79
N TYR A 17 20.53 -7.50 10.26
CA TYR A 17 19.50 -8.25 9.52
C TYR A 17 18.04 -7.83 9.77
N THR A 18 17.77 -6.67 10.38
CA THR A 18 16.39 -6.23 10.72
C THR A 18 15.82 -5.13 9.83
N LEU A 19 16.30 -4.98 8.60
CA LEU A 19 15.58 -4.21 7.57
C LEU A 19 15.47 -5.02 6.27
N VAL A 20 14.88 -6.22 6.36
CA VAL A 20 14.23 -6.80 5.18
C VAL A 20 13.03 -5.92 4.83
N GLY A 21 13.29 -5.02 3.88
CA GLY A 21 12.33 -4.07 3.34
C GLY A 21 11.00 -4.74 3.07
N VAL A 22 9.98 -4.29 3.79
CA VAL A 22 8.60 -4.67 3.52
C VAL A 22 8.22 -3.95 2.23
N HIS A 23 8.57 -4.51 1.08
CA HIS A 23 7.87 -4.23 -0.17
C HIS A 23 6.45 -4.78 -0.01
N ALA A 24 5.64 -4.07 0.78
CA ALA A 24 4.25 -4.41 0.99
C ALA A 24 3.57 -4.26 -0.36
N LYS A 25 2.97 -5.34 -0.86
CA LYS A 25 2.14 -5.29 -2.06
C LYS A 25 0.73 -4.86 -1.65
N CYS A 26 0.21 -3.83 -2.28
CA CYS A 26 -1.14 -3.30 -2.05
C CYS A 26 -1.92 -3.19 -3.37
N GLY A 27 -3.20 -2.83 -3.27
CA GLY A 27 -3.98 -2.51 -4.46
C GLY A 27 -3.43 -1.27 -5.13
N ALA A 28 -3.45 -1.23 -6.46
CA ALA A 28 -3.16 -0.02 -7.21
C ALA A 28 -4.44 0.78 -7.46
N CYS A 29 -4.29 2.10 -7.59
CA CYS A 29 -5.35 3.00 -8.03
C CYS A 29 -5.04 3.41 -9.47
N PRO A 30 -5.93 3.11 -10.44
CA PRO A 30 -5.84 3.71 -11.77
C PRO A 30 -5.80 5.25 -11.68
N SER A 31 -5.10 5.90 -12.61
CA SER A 31 -5.03 7.37 -12.66
C SER A 31 -6.36 8.04 -12.97
N SER A 32 -7.26 7.33 -13.65
CA SER A 32 -8.61 7.77 -13.96
C SER A 32 -9.58 6.60 -14.06
N LEU A 33 -10.87 6.89 -13.95
CA LEU A 33 -11.97 5.97 -14.16
C LEU A 33 -12.65 6.19 -15.52
N SER A 34 -13.50 5.25 -15.94
CA SER A 34 -14.23 5.33 -17.21
C SER A 34 -15.25 6.48 -17.29
N ASN A 35 -15.60 7.10 -16.15
CA ASN A 35 -16.49 8.25 -16.06
C ASN A 35 -15.72 9.59 -15.95
N ASN A 36 -14.47 9.63 -16.41
CA ASN A 36 -13.57 10.79 -16.37
C ASN A 36 -13.16 11.29 -14.98
N ALA A 37 -13.55 10.59 -13.91
CA ALA A 37 -13.06 10.93 -12.57
C ALA A 37 -11.56 10.66 -12.46
N VAL A 38 -10.81 11.64 -11.96
CA VAL A 38 -9.35 11.62 -11.86
C VAL A 38 -8.93 11.27 -10.44
N LEU A 39 -7.88 10.46 -10.30
CA LEU A 39 -7.34 10.10 -9.00
C LEU A 39 -6.81 11.35 -8.30
N SER A 40 -7.41 11.68 -7.16
CA SER A 40 -7.03 12.83 -6.34
C SER A 40 -6.11 12.41 -5.20
N THR A 41 -6.43 11.32 -4.49
CA THR A 41 -5.52 10.77 -3.48
C THR A 41 -5.67 9.26 -3.30
N GLN A 42 -4.63 8.63 -2.77
CA GLN A 42 -4.63 7.21 -2.41
C GLN A 42 -3.87 6.96 -1.11
N CYS A 43 -4.35 5.97 -0.35
CA CYS A 43 -3.63 5.48 0.82
C CYS A 43 -4.03 4.04 1.13
N THR A 44 -3.20 3.33 1.89
CA THR A 44 -3.39 1.93 2.27
C THR A 44 -3.43 1.80 3.79
N LYS A 45 -4.44 1.10 4.30
CA LYS A 45 -4.58 0.79 5.73
C LYS A 45 -5.03 -0.65 5.89
N LYS A 46 -4.34 -1.41 6.75
CA LYS A 46 -4.63 -2.84 7.02
C LYS A 46 -4.73 -3.70 5.73
N GLY A 47 -3.97 -3.36 4.69
CA GLY A 47 -3.97 -4.08 3.41
C GLY A 47 -5.13 -3.77 2.46
N ILE A 48 -5.94 -2.76 2.79
CA ILE A 48 -6.93 -2.18 1.89
C ILE A 48 -6.41 -0.85 1.38
N THR A 49 -6.35 -0.68 0.07
CA THR A 49 -6.03 0.57 -0.59
C THR A 49 -7.32 1.31 -0.89
N LYS A 50 -7.43 2.53 -0.38
CA LYS A 50 -8.50 3.49 -0.67
C LYS A 50 -8.00 4.43 -1.75
N CYS A 51 -8.78 4.56 -2.82
CA CYS A 51 -8.57 5.50 -3.92
C CYS A 51 -9.73 6.49 -3.91
N LEU A 52 -9.41 7.79 -3.87
CA LEU A 52 -10.36 8.89 -3.96
C LEU A 52 -10.25 9.50 -5.35
N TYR A 53 -11.36 9.54 -6.07
CA TYR A 53 -11.46 10.15 -7.39
C TYR A 53 -12.39 11.36 -7.36
N GLU A 54 -12.09 12.36 -8.17
CA GLU A 54 -12.87 13.59 -8.31
C GLU A 54 -13.17 13.82 -9.79
N ASP A 55 -14.41 14.16 -10.12
CA ASP A 55 -14.86 14.51 -11.48
C ASP A 55 -15.30 15.98 -11.60
N GLY A 56 -15.04 16.78 -10.56
CA GLY A 56 -15.43 18.19 -10.47
C GLY A 56 -16.79 18.44 -9.80
N GLU A 57 -17.66 17.43 -9.73
CA GLU A 57 -19.00 17.55 -9.11
C GLU A 57 -19.18 16.60 -7.92
N SER A 58 -18.47 15.48 -7.92
CA SER A 58 -18.63 14.40 -6.95
C SER A 58 -17.30 13.73 -6.61
N THR A 59 -17.30 13.10 -5.44
CA THR A 59 -16.18 12.28 -4.98
C THR A 59 -16.56 10.80 -5.00
N LEU A 60 -15.70 9.98 -5.59
CA LEU A 60 -15.89 8.55 -5.75
C LEU A 60 -14.80 7.80 -4.99
N TYR A 61 -15.20 6.72 -4.32
CA TYR A 61 -14.28 5.88 -3.55
C TYR A 61 -14.21 4.48 -4.13
N CYS A 62 -12.98 4.03 -4.39
CA CYS A 62 -12.68 2.64 -4.72
C CYS A 62 -11.81 2.04 -3.62
N TYR A 63 -12.12 0.81 -3.23
CA TYR A 63 -11.37 0.06 -2.23
C TYR A 63 -10.85 -1.23 -2.84
N PHE A 64 -9.54 -1.43 -2.81
CA PHE A 64 -8.87 -2.61 -3.35
C PHE A 64 -8.13 -3.36 -2.25
N ASN A 65 -8.15 -4.69 -2.29
CA ASN A 65 -7.32 -5.49 -1.38
C ASN A 65 -5.87 -5.61 -1.90
N LYS A 66 -5.01 -6.30 -1.13
CA LYS A 66 -3.59 -6.55 -1.49
C LYS A 66 -3.37 -7.24 -2.85
N LYS A 67 -4.40 -7.88 -3.41
CA LYS A 67 -4.35 -8.54 -4.73
C LYS A 67 -4.92 -7.65 -5.86
N GLY A 68 -5.32 -6.41 -5.55
CA GLY A 68 -5.96 -5.50 -6.49
C GLY A 68 -7.45 -5.72 -6.69
N ALA A 69 -8.08 -6.65 -5.97
CA ALA A 69 -9.49 -6.96 -6.17
C ALA A 69 -10.41 -5.94 -5.47
N LEU A 70 -11.43 -5.47 -6.20
CA LEU A 70 -12.41 -4.50 -5.73
C LEU A 70 -13.21 -5.04 -4.53
N GLN A 71 -13.37 -4.21 -3.51
CA GLN A 71 -14.16 -4.52 -2.32
C GLN A 71 -15.61 -4.05 -2.47
N LYS A 72 -16.53 -4.72 -1.76
CA LYS A 72 -17.99 -4.52 -1.87
C LYS A 72 -18.48 -3.10 -1.56
N ASN A 73 -17.75 -2.36 -0.74
CA ASN A 73 -18.07 -0.98 -0.33
C ASN A 73 -17.57 0.09 -1.33
N SER A 74 -17.09 -0.32 -2.49
CA SER A 74 -16.63 0.58 -3.55
C SER A 74 -17.76 1.09 -4.41
N ASN A 75 -17.55 2.22 -5.08
CA ASN A 75 -18.47 2.71 -6.09
C ASN A 75 -18.57 1.74 -7.28
N LYS A 76 -19.74 1.69 -7.93
CA LYS A 76 -19.99 0.83 -9.11
C LYS A 76 -19.15 1.22 -10.34
N ALA A 77 -18.71 2.47 -10.44
CA ALA A 77 -17.82 2.95 -11.50
C ALA A 77 -16.38 2.44 -11.37
N CYS A 78 -16.02 1.87 -10.21
CA CYS A 78 -14.68 1.34 -9.98
C CYS A 78 -14.44 0.08 -10.82
N PRO A 79 -13.23 -0.12 -11.37
CA PRO A 79 -12.89 -1.35 -12.06
C PRO A 79 -12.89 -2.52 -11.09
N LYS A 80 -13.24 -3.72 -11.59
CA LYS A 80 -13.25 -4.95 -10.78
C LYS A 80 -11.85 -5.32 -10.25
N ASN A 81 -10.80 -4.88 -10.93
CA ASN A 81 -9.41 -5.07 -10.54
C ASN A 81 -8.61 -3.79 -10.83
N GLY A 82 -8.00 -3.21 -9.80
CA GLY A 82 -7.13 -2.04 -9.90
C GLY A 82 -5.67 -2.38 -10.16
N GLY A 83 -5.30 -3.67 -10.12
CA GLY A 83 -3.91 -4.13 -10.16
C GLY A 83 -3.23 -4.03 -8.79
N THR A 84 -1.92 -4.23 -8.77
CA THR A 84 -1.12 -4.17 -7.54
C THR A 84 0.03 -3.19 -7.65
N ALA A 85 0.30 -2.45 -6.57
CA ALA A 85 1.42 -1.54 -6.45
C ALA A 85 2.38 -1.97 -5.33
N ASN A 86 3.62 -1.47 -5.41
CA ASN A 86 4.65 -1.66 -4.38
C ASN A 86 4.80 -0.44 -3.46
N ASN A 87 4.28 0.73 -3.88
CA ASN A 87 4.42 2.01 -3.17
C ASN A 87 3.16 2.29 -2.35
N CYS A 88 3.05 1.61 -1.21
CA CYS A 88 1.85 1.61 -0.39
C CYS A 88 1.92 2.71 0.67
N ASN A 89 1.45 3.90 0.32
CA ASN A 89 1.40 5.03 1.26
C ASN A 89 0.39 4.75 2.38
N PRO A 90 0.75 4.87 3.66
CA PRO A 90 -0.18 4.64 4.77
C PRO A 90 -1.25 5.74 4.87
N CYS A 91 -2.46 5.42 5.33
CA CYS A 91 -3.48 6.43 5.62
C CYS A 91 -3.24 7.10 6.98
N GLY A 92 -3.19 8.44 7.02
CA GLY A 92 -3.10 9.23 8.26
C GLY A 92 -1.67 9.56 8.70
N SER A 93 -0.73 9.62 7.76
CA SER A 93 0.57 10.28 7.93
C SER A 93 0.43 11.79 8.03
#